data_AF-A0ABD3LWU9-F1
#
_entry.id   AF-A0ABD3LWU9-F1
#
_cell.length_a   1.000
_cell.length_b   1.000
_cell.length_c   1.000
_cell.angle_alpha   90.00
_cell.angle_beta   90.00
_cell.angle_gamma   90.00
#
_symmetry.space_group_name_H-M   'P 1'
#
loop_
_entity.id
_entity.type
_entity.pdbx_description
1 polymer ?
#
loop_
_entity_poly.entity_id
_entity_poly.type
_entity_poly.pdbx_seq_one_letter_code
_entity_poly.pdbx_strand_id
1 'polypeptide(L)'
;MTTSAASADIPLTTQQLLTLRSLPENNTCLECNNSNRPDWASVSYGILLCLDCAGLHRGLGTHLSFVRSLTLDSWSEEQYRRMISSGGNGKWREYWELHAGKDAAKDDKDKGGLAQQLRLKYESDVARAYREALTLKVASNSTSDDGPNPNTSTIQGAAAPVVPLPEDVPPTLQETIDYLSTVFLSMITSSQMAVKYLCAWGMIGFSSAYTVYARGRKAILNNNESGRVTSSLPNINPTVHGYMGATTTPQGHNIDMIKTNFLTLGILALFAGIPYVLFRIFTTKMAKTVLNNRQDAFKSAKNLLMERIACGRVQRMERCDVYYPSASEGCTERRAKCGLVFYPGALVDRAAYAPIATKLSEAGILVVIANLEPNRFIATFNNYNLKEEVMRTIAHSILLCENGAWTVDKWALGGHSLGGHIALAAVANELSSTITKIVMWGVRSYPQGPNYPCKSLKDNKNIQVLVVNGSNDAIINSTKFSGTDKFVDFEEKMPPRCHLPLTEAFKKKDAYTFMVTVEGGNHAGCAHYGPQKFPSEDGIRTITLEVQQDKFAKATADFLLGTDKRDFPRATKYSASATFRNYHQLRLHQNHVDYDASTALSEFPIALQ
;
A
#
# COMPACT_ATOMS: atom_id res chain seq x y z
N MET A 1 0.47 -9.71 -68.32
CA MET A 1 -0.47 -8.83 -67.62
C MET A 1 -1.20 -9.65 -66.58
N THR A 2 -0.79 -9.53 -65.31
CA THR A 2 -1.63 -9.64 -64.10
C THR A 2 -0.71 -9.33 -62.92
N THR A 3 -0.93 -8.17 -62.33
CA THR A 3 -0.24 -7.63 -61.16
C THR A 3 -0.60 -8.44 -59.91
N SER A 4 0.40 -9.09 -59.30
CA SER A 4 0.32 -9.56 -57.91
C SER A 4 0.53 -8.35 -57.01
N ALA A 5 -0.53 -7.96 -56.30
CA ALA A 5 -0.47 -6.93 -55.29
C ALA A 5 0.38 -7.43 -54.12
N ALA A 6 1.48 -6.74 -53.84
CA ALA A 6 2.20 -6.88 -52.58
C ALA A 6 1.25 -6.52 -51.44
N SER A 7 0.96 -7.48 -50.56
CA SER A 7 0.30 -7.22 -49.29
C SER A 7 1.27 -6.45 -48.40
N ALA A 8 1.00 -5.17 -48.23
CA ALA A 8 1.66 -4.32 -47.23
C ALA A 8 1.55 -4.94 -45.83
N ASP A 9 2.57 -4.73 -45.00
CA ASP A 9 2.54 -5.05 -43.56
C ASP A 9 1.32 -4.39 -42.89
N ILE A 10 0.33 -5.21 -42.50
CA ILE A 10 -0.84 -4.76 -41.75
C ILE A 10 -0.52 -4.91 -40.25
N PRO A 11 -0.64 -3.85 -39.43
CA PRO A 11 -0.52 -3.98 -37.98
C PRO A 11 -1.64 -4.87 -37.43
N LEU A 12 -1.36 -5.71 -36.42
CA LEU A 12 -2.38 -6.52 -35.74
C LEU A 12 -3.52 -5.61 -35.26
N THR A 13 -4.70 -5.73 -35.86
CA THR A 13 -5.79 -4.75 -35.75
C THR A 13 -7.14 -5.42 -35.50
N THR A 14 -8.12 -4.59 -35.12
CA THR A 14 -9.55 -4.87 -34.84
C THR A 14 -10.22 -5.92 -35.73
N GLN A 15 -9.79 -6.12 -36.99
CA GLN A 15 -10.31 -7.18 -37.88
C GLN A 15 -10.09 -8.60 -37.34
N GLN A 16 -8.99 -8.87 -36.61
CA GLN A 16 -8.74 -10.20 -36.05
C GLN A 16 -9.69 -10.53 -34.89
N LEU A 17 -10.08 -9.55 -34.08
CA LEU A 17 -11.10 -9.74 -33.05
C LEU A 17 -12.49 -9.94 -33.66
N LEU A 18 -12.80 -9.24 -34.76
CA LEU A 18 -14.04 -9.46 -35.49
C LEU A 18 -14.08 -10.84 -36.15
N THR A 19 -12.93 -11.34 -36.61
CA THR A 19 -12.78 -12.71 -37.13
C THR A 19 -12.98 -13.74 -36.03
N LEU A 20 -12.35 -13.55 -34.85
CA LEU A 20 -12.57 -14.39 -33.67
C LEU A 20 -14.05 -14.43 -33.28
N ARG A 21 -14.73 -13.28 -33.30
CA ARG A 21 -16.16 -13.17 -33.03
C ARG A 21 -17.05 -13.88 -34.06
N SER A 22 -16.58 -14.04 -35.29
CA SER A 22 -17.34 -14.72 -36.35
C SER A 22 -17.33 -16.24 -36.24
N LEU A 23 -16.50 -16.82 -35.35
CA LEU A 23 -16.47 -18.26 -35.11
C LEU A 23 -17.81 -18.77 -34.54
N PRO A 24 -18.27 -19.97 -34.90
CA PRO A 24 -19.56 -20.51 -34.47
C PRO A 24 -19.74 -20.54 -32.94
N GLU A 25 -18.70 -20.86 -32.17
CA GLU A 25 -18.75 -20.90 -30.71
C GLU A 25 -18.84 -19.52 -30.02
N ASN A 26 -18.61 -18.45 -30.79
CA ASN A 26 -18.48 -17.06 -30.37
C ASN A 26 -19.65 -16.16 -30.82
N ASN A 27 -20.63 -16.73 -31.52
CA ASN A 27 -21.81 -16.02 -32.02
C ASN A 27 -22.82 -15.64 -30.92
N THR A 28 -22.71 -16.26 -29.75
CA THR A 28 -23.61 -16.09 -28.60
C THR A 28 -22.81 -15.60 -27.40
N CYS A 29 -23.45 -14.77 -26.57
CA CYS A 29 -22.86 -14.32 -25.32
C CYS A 29 -22.60 -15.52 -24.41
N LEU A 30 -21.40 -15.59 -23.83
CA LEU A 30 -21.03 -16.71 -22.98
C LEU A 30 -21.97 -16.95 -21.79
N GLU A 31 -22.39 -15.87 -21.10
CA GLU A 31 -23.13 -16.01 -19.85
C GLU A 31 -24.64 -16.24 -20.03
N CYS A 32 -25.28 -15.45 -20.90
CA CYS A 32 -26.73 -15.53 -21.09
C CYS A 32 -27.15 -16.34 -22.32
N ASN A 33 -26.20 -16.83 -23.13
CA ASN A 33 -26.42 -17.55 -24.40
C ASN A 33 -27.31 -16.81 -25.41
N ASN A 34 -27.58 -15.52 -25.20
CA ASN A 34 -28.33 -14.72 -26.16
C ASN A 34 -27.47 -14.46 -27.42
N SER A 35 -28.11 -14.55 -28.58
CA SER A 35 -27.52 -14.29 -29.89
C SER A 35 -27.39 -12.79 -30.22
N ASN A 36 -27.82 -11.90 -29.31
CA ASN A 36 -27.58 -10.47 -29.41
C ASN A 36 -26.06 -10.17 -29.35
N ARG A 37 -25.45 -10.16 -30.54
CA ARG A 37 -24.13 -9.62 -30.93
C ARG A 37 -23.15 -9.42 -29.76
N PRO A 38 -22.31 -10.42 -29.40
CA PRO A 38 -21.37 -10.28 -28.29
C PRO A 38 -20.15 -9.41 -28.69
N ASP A 39 -20.35 -8.10 -28.72
CA ASP A 39 -19.36 -7.07 -29.11
C ASP A 39 -18.42 -6.64 -27.99
N TRP A 40 -18.53 -7.27 -26.83
CA TRP A 40 -17.71 -7.01 -25.67
C TRP A 40 -16.91 -8.26 -25.33
N ALA A 41 -15.80 -8.07 -24.65
CA ALA A 41 -14.91 -9.15 -24.28
C ALA A 41 -14.44 -8.98 -22.84
N SER A 42 -14.30 -10.09 -22.13
CA SER A 42 -13.44 -10.14 -20.95
C SER A 42 -12.08 -10.66 -21.36
N VAL A 43 -11.08 -9.78 -21.33
CA VAL A 43 -9.71 -10.08 -21.74
C VAL A 43 -9.05 -11.05 -20.76
N SER A 44 -9.42 -10.97 -19.48
CA SER A 44 -8.90 -11.87 -18.43
C SER A 44 -9.10 -13.34 -18.77
N TYR A 45 -10.26 -13.66 -19.36
CA TYR A 45 -10.68 -15.01 -19.75
C TYR A 45 -10.62 -15.27 -21.25
N GLY A 46 -10.43 -14.23 -22.05
CA GLY A 46 -10.47 -14.34 -23.50
C GLY A 46 -11.85 -14.78 -24.03
N ILE A 47 -12.93 -14.23 -23.47
CA ILE A 47 -14.33 -14.59 -23.75
C ILE A 47 -15.10 -13.39 -24.30
N LEU A 48 -16.21 -13.64 -25.00
CA LEU A 48 -17.11 -12.68 -25.63
C LEU A 48 -18.48 -12.62 -24.95
N LEU A 49 -18.95 -11.40 -24.75
CA LEU A 49 -20.10 -11.03 -23.92
C LEU A 49 -21.00 -10.05 -24.69
N CYS A 50 -22.31 -10.09 -24.42
CA CYS A 50 -23.21 -8.99 -24.79
C CYS A 50 -22.99 -7.78 -23.85
N LEU A 51 -23.57 -6.64 -24.20
CA LEU A 51 -23.43 -5.40 -23.43
C LEU A 51 -23.88 -5.56 -21.97
N ASP A 52 -25.00 -6.23 -21.72
CA ASP A 52 -25.55 -6.39 -20.37
C ASP A 52 -24.64 -7.26 -19.48
N CYS A 53 -24.18 -8.40 -20.01
CA CYS A 53 -23.24 -9.26 -19.29
C CYS A 53 -21.87 -8.59 -19.12
N ALA A 54 -21.42 -7.79 -20.09
CA ALA A 54 -20.23 -6.95 -19.94
C ALA A 54 -20.39 -5.93 -18.79
N GLY A 55 -21.59 -5.37 -18.61
CA GLY A 55 -21.93 -4.53 -17.46
C GLY A 55 -21.81 -5.27 -16.12
N LEU A 56 -22.31 -6.50 -16.04
CA LEU A 56 -22.18 -7.35 -14.84
C LEU A 56 -20.71 -7.69 -14.56
N HIS A 57 -19.94 -8.03 -15.59
CA HIS A 57 -18.51 -8.29 -15.47
C HIS A 57 -17.70 -7.06 -15.01
N ARG A 58 -18.10 -5.85 -15.40
CA ARG A 58 -17.51 -4.61 -14.86
C ARG A 58 -17.76 -4.46 -13.36
N GLY A 59 -18.93 -4.88 -12.89
CA GLY A 59 -19.29 -4.88 -11.46
C GLY A 59 -18.47 -5.86 -10.59
N LEU A 60 -17.78 -6.82 -11.20
CA LEU A 60 -16.87 -7.73 -10.49
C LEU A 60 -15.55 -7.05 -10.10
N GLY A 61 -15.12 -6.03 -10.85
CA GLY A 61 -13.82 -5.39 -10.72
C GLY A 61 -12.78 -5.93 -11.70
N THR A 62 -11.84 -5.05 -12.08
CA THR A 62 -10.84 -5.30 -13.14
C THR A 62 -9.85 -6.42 -12.80
N HIS A 63 -9.60 -6.67 -11.52
CA HIS A 63 -8.76 -7.77 -11.03
C HIS A 63 -9.38 -9.15 -11.28
N LEU A 64 -10.72 -9.22 -11.42
CA LEU A 64 -11.43 -10.47 -11.74
C LEU A 64 -11.76 -10.58 -13.22
N SER A 65 -12.34 -9.53 -13.80
CA SER A 65 -12.73 -9.50 -15.20
C SER A 65 -12.45 -8.13 -15.82
N PHE A 66 -11.43 -8.06 -16.65
CA PHE A 66 -11.09 -6.86 -17.40
C PHE A 66 -11.86 -6.80 -18.72
N VAL A 67 -12.82 -5.88 -18.80
CA VAL A 67 -13.77 -5.78 -19.93
C VAL A 67 -13.34 -4.73 -20.96
N ARG A 68 -13.48 -5.06 -22.25
CA ARG A 68 -13.21 -4.18 -23.39
C ARG A 68 -14.25 -4.38 -24.49
N SER A 69 -14.62 -3.31 -25.19
CA SER A 69 -15.40 -3.36 -26.44
C SER A 69 -14.49 -3.77 -27.59
N LEU A 70 -14.96 -4.66 -28.45
CA LEU A 70 -14.19 -5.09 -29.63
C LEU A 70 -13.96 -3.95 -30.64
N THR A 71 -14.86 -2.95 -30.68
CA THR A 71 -14.82 -1.88 -31.69
C THR A 71 -14.65 -0.47 -31.11
N LEU A 72 -15.05 -0.24 -29.85
CA LEU A 72 -15.04 1.10 -29.25
C LEU A 72 -13.79 1.39 -28.43
N ASP A 73 -13.10 0.36 -27.94
CA ASP A 73 -11.90 0.53 -27.11
C ASP A 73 -10.62 0.30 -27.93
N SER A 74 -9.54 0.96 -27.54
CA SER A 74 -8.19 0.64 -28.02
C SER A 74 -7.64 -0.58 -27.29
N TRP A 75 -7.05 -1.51 -28.04
CA TRP A 75 -6.50 -2.76 -27.53
C TRP A 75 -4.98 -2.76 -27.64
N SER A 76 -4.32 -3.30 -26.62
CA SER A 76 -2.88 -3.58 -26.70
C SER A 76 -2.62 -4.93 -27.36
N GLU A 77 -1.43 -5.09 -27.91
CA GLU A 77 -0.98 -6.34 -28.56
C GLU A 77 -1.09 -7.57 -27.64
N GLU A 78 -0.80 -7.41 -26.35
CA GLU A 78 -0.97 -8.46 -25.35
C GLU A 78 -2.45 -8.86 -25.19
N GLN A 79 -3.35 -7.89 -25.20
CA GLN A 79 -4.79 -8.14 -25.08
C GLN A 79 -5.31 -8.89 -26.32
N TYR A 80 -4.84 -8.55 -27.52
CA TYR A 80 -5.15 -9.29 -28.74
C TYR A 80 -4.66 -10.73 -28.64
N ARG A 81 -3.39 -10.95 -28.29
CA ARG A 81 -2.82 -12.31 -28.16
C ARG A 81 -3.54 -13.15 -27.13
N ARG A 82 -4.03 -12.53 -26.07
CA ARG A 82 -4.83 -13.20 -25.03
C ARG A 82 -6.18 -13.67 -25.55
N MET A 83 -6.88 -12.85 -26.34
CA MET A 83 -8.12 -13.25 -27.01
C MET A 83 -7.90 -14.38 -28.03
N ILE A 84 -6.82 -14.32 -28.80
CA ILE A 84 -6.53 -15.35 -29.82
C ILE A 84 -6.06 -16.66 -29.17
N SER A 85 -5.24 -16.59 -28.12
CA SER A 85 -4.72 -17.79 -27.43
C SER A 85 -5.81 -18.57 -26.69
N SER A 86 -6.80 -17.87 -26.12
CA SER A 86 -8.00 -18.52 -25.56
C SER A 86 -8.89 -19.11 -26.66
N GLY A 87 -8.91 -18.55 -27.87
CA GLY A 87 -9.79 -18.98 -28.95
C GLY A 87 -11.28 -18.64 -28.73
N GLY A 88 -11.61 -17.86 -27.69
CA GLY A 88 -12.97 -17.42 -27.41
C GLY A 88 -13.77 -18.30 -26.44
N ASN A 89 -15.09 -18.18 -26.52
CA ASN A 89 -16.07 -18.74 -25.58
C ASN A 89 -16.00 -20.27 -25.46
N GLY A 90 -15.71 -20.98 -26.56
CA GLY A 90 -15.66 -22.44 -26.60
C GLY A 90 -14.70 -23.03 -25.59
N LYS A 91 -13.44 -22.56 -25.57
CA LYS A 91 -12.40 -23.13 -24.69
C LYS A 91 -12.65 -22.85 -23.22
N TRP A 92 -13.25 -21.71 -22.89
CA TRP A 92 -13.63 -21.43 -21.51
C TRP A 92 -14.78 -22.34 -21.07
N ARG A 93 -15.78 -22.56 -21.93
CA ARG A 93 -16.92 -23.43 -21.64
C ARG A 93 -16.44 -24.87 -21.39
N GLU A 94 -15.58 -25.39 -22.25
CA GLU A 94 -14.94 -26.70 -22.11
C GLU A 94 -14.13 -26.81 -20.82
N TYR A 95 -13.25 -25.83 -20.54
CA TYR A 95 -12.47 -25.83 -19.31
C TYR A 95 -13.34 -25.81 -18.06
N TRP A 96 -14.35 -24.95 -18.05
CA TRP A 96 -15.27 -24.80 -16.93
C TRP A 96 -16.05 -26.08 -16.66
N GLU A 97 -16.58 -26.73 -17.71
CA GLU A 97 -17.31 -28.00 -17.60
C GLU A 97 -16.43 -29.14 -17.06
N LEU A 98 -15.15 -29.18 -17.45
CA LEU A 98 -14.20 -30.20 -16.99
C LEU A 98 -13.79 -30.03 -15.52
N HIS A 99 -13.66 -28.79 -15.03
CA HIS A 99 -13.01 -28.50 -13.74
C HIS A 99 -13.95 -28.03 -12.63
N ALA A 100 -15.12 -27.47 -12.95
CA ALA A 100 -16.09 -27.03 -11.95
C ALA A 100 -17.03 -28.15 -11.45
N GLY A 101 -17.00 -29.33 -12.09
CA GLY A 101 -17.88 -30.46 -11.78
C GLY A 101 -19.32 -30.28 -12.27
N LYS A 102 -20.04 -31.38 -12.53
CA LYS A 102 -21.43 -31.36 -13.06
C LYS A 102 -22.46 -30.69 -12.14
N ASP A 103 -22.12 -30.50 -10.86
CA ASP A 103 -23.04 -30.01 -9.83
C ASP A 103 -23.00 -28.47 -9.66
N ALA A 104 -21.90 -27.80 -10.02
CA ALA A 104 -21.81 -26.33 -9.99
C ALA A 104 -22.78 -25.63 -10.97
N ALA A 105 -23.25 -26.36 -11.99
CA ALA A 105 -24.22 -25.85 -12.96
C ALA A 105 -25.69 -26.07 -12.55
N LYS A 106 -25.96 -26.84 -11.49
CA LYS A 106 -27.32 -27.21 -11.07
C LYS A 106 -27.78 -26.57 -9.75
N ASP A 107 -26.87 -26.33 -8.81
CA ASP A 107 -27.24 -25.87 -7.46
C ASP A 107 -27.60 -24.38 -7.34
N ASP A 108 -27.42 -23.58 -8.40
CA ASP A 108 -27.52 -22.11 -8.30
C ASP A 108 -28.70 -21.50 -9.07
N LYS A 109 -29.59 -22.32 -9.66
CA LYS A 109 -30.76 -21.77 -10.38
C LYS A 109 -31.81 -21.15 -9.46
N ASP A 110 -31.83 -21.53 -8.17
CA ASP A 110 -32.85 -21.11 -7.20
C ASP A 110 -32.36 -20.08 -6.16
N LYS A 111 -31.08 -19.66 -6.18
CA LYS A 111 -30.52 -18.75 -5.16
C LYS A 111 -29.71 -17.59 -5.74
N GLY A 112 -30.43 -16.58 -6.22
CA GLY A 112 -29.88 -15.24 -6.47
C GLY A 112 -29.84 -14.85 -7.95
N GLY A 113 -29.93 -13.55 -8.22
CA GLY A 113 -29.90 -13.02 -9.58
C GLY A 113 -28.56 -13.27 -10.28
N LEU A 114 -28.57 -13.21 -11.62
CA LEU A 114 -27.41 -13.51 -12.50
C LEU A 114 -26.09 -12.84 -12.05
N ALA A 115 -26.15 -11.62 -11.50
CA ALA A 115 -24.97 -10.91 -11.01
C ALA A 115 -24.24 -11.64 -9.86
N GLN A 116 -24.98 -12.27 -8.95
CA GLN A 116 -24.41 -12.98 -7.80
C GLN A 116 -23.82 -14.32 -8.23
N GLN A 117 -24.48 -15.02 -9.15
CA GLN A 117 -23.99 -16.26 -9.75
C GLN A 117 -22.66 -16.03 -10.48
N LEU A 118 -22.56 -14.95 -11.27
CA LEU A 118 -21.32 -14.57 -11.95
C LEU A 118 -20.21 -14.24 -10.95
N ARG A 119 -20.53 -13.59 -9.84
CA ARG A 119 -19.55 -13.26 -8.82
C ARG A 119 -18.93 -14.52 -8.20
N LEU A 120 -19.76 -15.47 -7.78
CA LEU A 120 -19.28 -16.75 -7.23
C LEU A 120 -18.46 -17.54 -8.26
N LYS A 121 -18.93 -17.59 -9.52
CA LYS A 121 -18.21 -18.23 -10.63
C LYS A 121 -16.81 -17.66 -10.81
N TYR A 122 -16.67 -16.33 -10.84
CA TYR A 122 -15.42 -15.65 -11.21
C TYR A 122 -14.48 -15.31 -10.04
N GLU A 123 -14.97 -15.42 -8.79
CA GLU A 123 -14.16 -15.44 -7.56
C GLU A 123 -13.62 -16.84 -7.25
N SER A 124 -14.13 -17.90 -7.90
CA SER A 124 -13.70 -19.28 -7.66
C SER A 124 -12.24 -19.56 -8.03
N ASP A 125 -11.67 -20.58 -7.38
CA ASP A 125 -10.31 -21.06 -7.68
C ASP A 125 -10.17 -21.63 -9.09
N VAL A 126 -11.22 -22.26 -9.63
CA VAL A 126 -11.25 -22.77 -11.01
C VAL A 126 -11.09 -21.60 -12.00
N ALA A 127 -11.81 -20.50 -11.76
CA ALA A 127 -11.71 -19.32 -12.61
C ALA A 127 -10.37 -18.60 -12.46
N ARG A 128 -9.77 -18.62 -11.26
CA ARG A 128 -8.41 -18.11 -11.02
C ARG A 128 -7.36 -18.92 -11.78
N ALA A 129 -7.39 -20.24 -11.68
CA ALA A 129 -6.46 -21.14 -12.35
C ALA A 129 -6.49 -20.96 -13.87
N TYR A 130 -7.66 -20.76 -14.47
CA TYR A 130 -7.75 -20.51 -15.91
C TYR A 130 -7.14 -19.17 -16.34
N ARG A 131 -7.35 -18.08 -15.57
CA ARG A 131 -6.74 -16.78 -15.86
C ARG A 131 -5.21 -16.90 -15.82
N GLU A 132 -4.68 -17.61 -14.83
CA GLU A 132 -3.25 -17.87 -14.68
C GLU A 132 -2.72 -18.72 -15.85
N ALA A 133 -3.41 -19.81 -16.21
CA ALA A 133 -3.04 -20.67 -17.33
C ALA A 133 -3.05 -19.93 -18.68
N LEU A 134 -4.03 -19.06 -18.92
CA LEU A 134 -4.07 -18.21 -20.11
C LEU A 134 -2.91 -17.22 -20.14
N THR A 135 -2.58 -16.59 -19.01
CA THR A 135 -1.41 -15.69 -18.93
C THR A 135 -0.13 -16.44 -19.29
N LEU A 136 0.06 -17.65 -18.75
CA LEU A 136 1.21 -18.50 -19.07
C LEU A 136 1.23 -18.92 -20.54
N LYS A 137 0.08 -19.25 -21.11
CA LYS A 137 -0.04 -19.69 -22.52
C LYS A 137 0.26 -18.55 -23.51
N VAL A 138 -0.17 -17.33 -23.21
CA VAL A 138 0.17 -16.15 -24.01
C VAL A 138 1.67 -15.88 -23.94
N ALA A 139 2.27 -16.04 -22.76
CA ALA A 139 3.72 -15.91 -22.58
C ALA A 139 4.50 -17.02 -23.33
N SER A 140 4.03 -18.27 -23.35
CA SER A 140 4.70 -19.37 -24.07
C SER A 140 4.54 -19.30 -25.59
N ASN A 141 3.42 -18.76 -26.08
CA ASN A 141 3.21 -18.57 -27.52
C ASN A 141 4.03 -17.41 -28.10
N SER A 142 4.59 -16.54 -27.25
CA SER A 142 5.57 -15.53 -27.69
C SER A 142 6.99 -16.09 -27.86
N THR A 143 7.24 -17.37 -27.56
CA THR A 143 8.57 -18.00 -27.60
C THR A 143 8.71 -19.17 -28.59
N SER A 144 7.80 -19.33 -29.56
CA SER A 144 7.71 -20.56 -30.39
C SER A 144 7.79 -20.38 -31.91
N ASP A 145 8.27 -19.25 -32.43
CA ASP A 145 8.33 -19.03 -33.89
C ASP A 145 9.74 -18.79 -34.46
N ASP A 146 10.76 -19.51 -33.96
CA ASP A 146 12.04 -19.63 -34.67
C ASP A 146 12.81 -20.91 -34.29
N GLY A 147 13.15 -21.72 -35.30
CA GLY A 147 14.19 -22.74 -35.22
C GLY A 147 14.62 -23.19 -36.61
N PRO A 148 15.71 -23.96 -36.78
CA PRO A 148 16.94 -24.08 -35.98
C PRO A 148 18.21 -23.75 -36.81
N ASN A 149 19.33 -23.39 -36.18
CA ASN A 149 20.65 -23.53 -36.83
C ASN A 149 21.68 -24.07 -35.83
N PRO A 150 22.30 -25.25 -36.09
CA PRO A 150 23.32 -25.82 -35.22
C PRO A 150 24.68 -25.30 -35.68
N ASN A 151 25.30 -24.44 -34.87
CA ASN A 151 26.75 -24.41 -34.60
C ASN A 151 27.14 -23.09 -33.94
N THR A 152 28.14 -23.20 -33.08
CA THR A 152 28.95 -22.13 -32.45
C THR A 152 28.55 -21.78 -31.02
N SER A 153 29.27 -22.46 -30.13
CA SER A 153 29.44 -22.20 -28.71
C SER A 153 30.03 -20.81 -28.50
N THR A 154 29.33 -19.87 -27.84
CA THR A 154 29.82 -18.98 -26.74
C THR A 154 28.75 -17.95 -26.28
N ILE A 155 28.53 -17.91 -24.95
CA ILE A 155 28.03 -16.82 -24.06
C ILE A 155 26.69 -16.10 -24.40
N GLN A 156 25.72 -16.15 -23.46
CA GLN A 156 25.07 -15.01 -22.75
C GLN A 156 23.68 -15.40 -22.22
N GLY A 157 23.46 -15.24 -20.91
CA GLY A 157 22.22 -15.58 -20.23
C GLY A 157 21.08 -14.60 -20.55
N ALA A 158 19.96 -15.12 -21.04
CA ALA A 158 18.73 -14.37 -21.20
C ALA A 158 17.96 -14.37 -19.87
N ALA A 159 17.73 -13.17 -19.33
CA ALA A 159 16.94 -12.95 -18.12
C ALA A 159 15.44 -13.18 -18.39
N ALA A 160 14.76 -13.83 -17.44
CA ALA A 160 13.32 -14.08 -17.46
C ALA A 160 12.51 -12.77 -17.55
N PRO A 161 11.32 -12.77 -18.19
CA PRO A 161 10.49 -11.57 -18.28
C PRO A 161 9.89 -11.25 -16.90
N VAL A 162 10.29 -10.09 -16.36
CA VAL A 162 9.80 -9.54 -15.09
C VAL A 162 8.34 -9.10 -15.26
N VAL A 163 7.40 -9.76 -14.57
CA VAL A 163 6.04 -9.25 -14.40
C VAL A 163 6.13 -7.89 -13.70
N PRO A 164 5.65 -6.77 -14.29
CA PRO A 164 5.70 -5.49 -13.62
C PRO A 164 4.80 -5.51 -12.40
N LEU A 165 5.39 -5.39 -11.22
CA LEU A 165 4.64 -5.19 -9.99
C LEU A 165 3.91 -3.85 -10.03
N PRO A 166 2.71 -3.73 -9.41
CA PRO A 166 1.94 -2.50 -9.43
C PRO A 166 2.81 -1.34 -8.96
N GLU A 167 2.82 -0.25 -9.72
CA GLU A 167 3.50 0.97 -9.32
C GLU A 167 2.87 1.47 -8.00
N ASP A 168 3.68 1.85 -7.02
CA ASP A 168 3.20 2.39 -5.74
C ASP A 168 2.57 3.77 -6.01
N VAL A 169 1.27 3.81 -6.33
CA VAL A 169 0.53 5.04 -6.65
C VAL A 169 0.21 5.80 -5.35
N PRO A 170 0.57 7.09 -5.23
CA PRO A 170 0.22 7.88 -4.06
C PRO A 170 -1.30 8.08 -3.97
N PRO A 171 -1.87 8.12 -2.75
CA PRO A 171 -3.30 8.29 -2.57
C PRO A 171 -3.73 9.70 -2.97
N THR A 172 -4.96 9.82 -3.45
CA THR A 172 -5.60 11.11 -3.68
C THR A 172 -5.85 11.85 -2.36
N LEU A 173 -6.08 13.16 -2.47
CA LEU A 173 -6.48 13.98 -1.32
C LEU A 173 -7.74 13.44 -0.65
N GLN A 174 -8.71 12.97 -1.44
CA GLN A 174 -9.98 12.47 -0.91
C GLN A 174 -9.79 11.15 -0.16
N GLU A 175 -9.04 10.20 -0.71
CA GLU A 175 -8.72 8.94 -0.03
C GLU A 175 -7.97 9.18 1.28
N THR A 176 -7.03 10.14 1.29
CA THR A 176 -6.30 10.52 2.51
C THR A 176 -7.23 11.15 3.54
N ILE A 177 -8.18 12.00 3.12
CA ILE A 177 -9.21 12.59 4.00
C ILE A 177 -10.07 11.49 4.61
N ASP A 178 -10.50 10.52 3.82
CA ASP A 178 -11.40 9.45 4.26
C ASP A 178 -10.69 8.50 5.23
N TYR A 179 -9.42 8.17 4.95
CA TYR A 179 -8.56 7.43 5.86
C TYR A 179 -8.41 8.13 7.22
N LEU A 180 -7.98 9.40 7.21
CA LEU A 180 -7.81 10.18 8.44
C LEU A 180 -9.13 10.34 9.19
N SER A 181 -10.23 10.60 8.47
CA SER A 181 -11.56 10.71 9.07
C SER A 181 -11.91 9.43 9.82
N THR A 182 -11.73 8.27 9.19
CA THR A 182 -12.01 6.96 9.79
C THR A 182 -11.18 6.73 11.05
N VAL A 183 -9.88 7.03 10.99
CA VAL A 183 -8.97 6.95 12.15
C VAL A 183 -9.47 7.83 13.29
N PHE A 184 -9.73 9.12 13.04
CA PHE A 184 -10.14 10.05 14.09
C PHE A 184 -11.52 9.72 14.66
N LEU A 185 -12.47 9.31 13.81
CA LEU A 185 -13.77 8.81 14.29
C LEU A 185 -13.58 7.60 15.21
N SER A 186 -12.72 6.65 14.83
CA SER A 186 -12.43 5.48 15.68
C SER A 186 -11.80 5.88 17.02
N MET A 187 -10.93 6.89 17.04
CA MET A 187 -10.32 7.41 18.28
C MET A 187 -11.37 8.06 19.19
N ILE A 188 -12.29 8.84 18.60
CA ILE A 188 -13.38 9.47 19.33
C ILE A 188 -14.25 8.40 19.96
N THR A 189 -14.70 7.40 19.19
CA THR A 189 -15.58 6.34 19.68
C THR A 189 -14.91 5.39 20.68
N SER A 190 -13.59 5.17 20.57
CA SER A 190 -12.83 4.33 21.52
C SER A 190 -12.46 5.02 22.83
N SER A 191 -12.56 6.34 22.89
CA SER A 191 -12.19 7.10 24.08
C SER A 191 -13.40 7.37 24.98
N GLN A 192 -13.23 7.34 26.30
CA GLN A 192 -14.25 7.85 27.24
C GLN A 192 -14.59 9.33 27.04
N MET A 193 -13.91 10.03 26.12
CA MET A 193 -14.21 11.40 25.71
C MET A 193 -15.52 11.50 24.92
N ALA A 194 -15.94 10.48 24.16
CA ALA A 194 -17.23 10.55 23.45
C ALA A 194 -18.38 10.83 24.41
N VAL A 195 -18.41 10.16 25.56
CA VAL A 195 -19.43 10.36 26.61
C VAL A 195 -19.30 11.75 27.23
N LYS A 196 -18.10 12.21 27.57
CA LYS A 196 -17.88 13.53 28.18
C LYS A 196 -18.24 14.69 27.23
N TYR A 197 -17.91 14.57 25.94
CA TYR A 197 -18.26 15.56 24.93
C TYR A 197 -19.78 15.53 24.63
N LEU A 198 -20.40 14.36 24.46
CA LEU A 198 -21.86 14.26 24.29
C LEU A 198 -22.60 14.86 25.50
N CYS A 199 -22.13 14.62 26.73
CA CYS A 199 -22.72 15.21 27.93
C CYS A 199 -22.49 16.73 28.04
N ALA A 200 -21.27 17.22 27.79
CA ALA A 200 -20.97 18.66 27.87
C ALA A 200 -21.73 19.47 26.82
N TRP A 201 -21.82 18.96 25.59
CA TRP A 201 -22.55 19.62 24.50
C TRP A 201 -24.07 19.53 24.67
N GLY A 202 -24.59 18.41 25.20
CA GLY A 202 -25.99 18.29 25.62
C GLY A 202 -26.37 19.34 26.68
N MET A 203 -25.53 19.53 27.70
CA MET A 203 -25.77 20.49 28.79
C MET A 203 -25.78 21.96 28.31
N ILE A 204 -24.87 22.34 27.41
CA ILE A 204 -24.82 23.70 26.84
C ILE A 204 -26.05 23.95 25.94
N GLY A 205 -26.51 22.94 25.19
CA GLY A 205 -27.69 23.02 24.36
C GLY A 205 -29.01 23.15 25.13
N PHE A 206 -29.16 22.38 26.21
CA PHE A 206 -30.32 22.51 27.09
C PHE A 206 -30.40 23.89 27.77
N SER A 207 -29.26 24.42 28.23
CA SER A 207 -29.20 25.75 28.87
C SER A 207 -29.58 26.89 27.92
N SER A 208 -29.09 26.85 26.68
CA SER A 208 -29.37 27.87 25.67
C SER A 208 -30.81 27.80 25.14
N ALA A 209 -31.34 26.60 24.86
CA ALA A 209 -32.74 26.40 24.49
C ALA A 209 -33.71 26.81 25.63
N TYR A 210 -33.38 26.48 26.88
CA TYR A 210 -34.16 26.88 28.05
C TYR A 210 -34.13 28.41 28.24
N THR A 211 -33.00 29.07 28.01
CA THR A 211 -32.89 30.54 28.12
C THR A 211 -33.74 31.25 27.06
N VAL A 212 -33.79 30.72 25.83
CA VAL A 212 -34.64 31.25 24.75
C VAL A 212 -36.12 31.02 25.08
N TYR A 213 -36.49 29.82 25.53
CA TYR A 213 -37.85 29.50 25.97
C TYR A 213 -38.29 30.37 27.15
N ALA A 214 -37.45 30.54 28.17
CA ALA A 214 -37.73 31.35 29.34
C ALA A 214 -37.89 32.84 29.00
N ARG A 215 -37.06 33.38 28.11
CA ARG A 215 -37.20 34.77 27.61
C ARG A 215 -38.46 34.95 26.77
N GLY A 216 -38.79 33.99 25.90
CA GLY A 216 -40.02 33.99 25.11
C GLY A 216 -41.28 33.94 25.99
N ARG A 217 -41.30 33.06 27.00
CA ARG A 217 -42.39 32.96 27.98
C ARG A 217 -42.54 34.23 28.82
N LYS A 218 -41.44 34.86 29.23
CA LYS A 218 -41.46 36.12 30.00
C LYS A 218 -41.98 37.30 29.16
N ALA A 219 -41.67 37.32 27.86
CA ALA A 219 -42.22 38.30 26.92
C ALA A 219 -43.74 38.12 26.70
N ILE A 220 -44.22 36.87 26.65
CA ILE A 220 -45.65 36.55 26.53
C ILE A 220 -46.41 36.91 27.82
N LEU A 221 -45.84 36.61 28.98
CA LEU A 221 -46.45 36.93 30.28
C LEU A 221 -46.47 38.44 30.59
N ASN A 222 -45.49 39.21 30.07
CA ASN A 222 -45.43 40.65 30.24
C ASN A 222 -46.40 41.43 29.32
N ASN A 223 -47.00 40.77 28.31
CA ASN A 223 -47.94 41.38 27.36
C ASN A 223 -49.42 41.03 27.66
N ASN A 224 -49.76 40.65 28.90
CA ASN A 224 -51.13 40.38 29.31
C ASN A 224 -51.92 41.69 29.57
N GLU A 225 -52.59 42.21 28.55
CA GLU A 225 -53.93 42.79 28.75
C GLU A 225 -54.99 41.75 28.32
N SER A 226 -55.59 41.14 29.35
CA SER A 226 -56.92 40.51 29.45
C SER A 226 -57.56 39.82 28.23
N GLY A 227 -57.72 38.49 28.31
CA GLY A 227 -58.72 37.76 27.52
C GLY A 227 -58.82 36.27 27.89
N ARG A 228 -59.92 35.88 28.55
CA ARG A 228 -60.23 34.52 29.02
C ARG A 228 -60.39 33.51 27.88
N VAL A 229 -59.93 32.28 28.12
CA VAL A 229 -60.20 31.06 27.35
C VAL A 229 -61.62 30.56 27.62
N THR A 230 -62.45 30.34 26.59
CA THR A 230 -63.58 29.39 26.63
C THR A 230 -63.87 28.75 25.27
N SER A 231 -64.09 27.44 25.33
CA SER A 231 -64.44 26.44 24.31
C SER A 231 -65.81 26.65 23.64
N SER A 232 -65.93 26.35 22.33
CA SER A 232 -67.16 25.81 21.73
C SER A 232 -66.91 25.14 20.36
N LEU A 233 -67.22 23.85 20.30
CA LEU A 233 -67.48 23.04 19.09
C LEU A 233 -68.90 22.50 19.26
N PRO A 234 -69.74 22.43 18.20
CA PRO A 234 -70.25 21.10 17.84
C PRO A 234 -70.51 20.80 16.34
N ASN A 235 -70.23 19.53 16.01
CA ASN A 235 -70.82 18.57 15.05
C ASN A 235 -70.80 18.73 13.52
N ILE A 236 -70.02 17.85 12.87
CA ILE A 236 -70.30 17.27 11.53
C ILE A 236 -70.03 15.75 11.59
N ASN A 237 -70.91 14.94 10.94
CA ASN A 237 -70.92 13.47 10.82
C ASN A 237 -70.20 12.99 9.51
N PRO A 238 -70.04 11.69 9.18
CA PRO A 238 -68.78 10.95 9.28
C PRO A 238 -68.40 10.27 7.94
N THR A 239 -67.38 10.73 7.22
CA THR A 239 -66.81 9.88 6.14
C THR A 239 -65.33 10.08 5.85
N VAL A 240 -64.65 10.90 6.67
CA VAL A 240 -63.20 11.14 6.55
C VAL A 240 -62.51 10.83 7.88
N HIS A 241 -62.86 9.68 8.46
CA HIS A 241 -62.27 9.15 9.69
C HIS A 241 -61.14 8.13 9.42
N GLY A 242 -60.71 7.95 8.17
CA GLY A 242 -59.72 6.97 7.76
C GLY A 242 -58.37 7.59 7.41
N TYR A 243 -57.43 7.50 8.36
CA TYR A 243 -55.97 7.46 8.18
C TYR A 243 -55.23 8.77 7.80
N MET A 244 -54.56 9.53 8.66
CA MET A 244 -54.49 9.68 10.12
C MET A 244 -54.16 11.16 10.37
N GLY A 245 -55.10 11.97 10.84
CA GLY A 245 -56.51 11.63 11.03
C GLY A 245 -57.33 12.90 11.05
N ALA A 246 -57.93 13.22 9.91
CA ALA A 246 -58.67 14.47 9.66
C ALA A 246 -57.87 15.77 9.91
N THR A 247 -57.76 16.52 8.81
CA THR A 247 -58.00 17.96 8.71
C THR A 247 -57.00 18.97 9.27
N THR A 248 -56.26 19.55 8.33
CA THR A 248 -55.94 20.98 8.24
C THR A 248 -57.19 21.88 8.17
N THR A 249 -57.06 23.16 8.54
CA THR A 249 -57.45 24.42 7.80
C THR A 249 -57.98 25.51 8.76
N PRO A 250 -58.21 26.79 8.34
CA PRO A 250 -57.48 27.68 7.42
C PRO A 250 -57.25 29.11 8.02
N GLN A 251 -56.31 29.86 7.44
CA GLN A 251 -55.97 31.28 7.74
C GLN A 251 -55.21 31.56 9.05
N GLY A 252 -53.93 31.85 8.88
CA GLY A 252 -52.97 32.10 9.95
C GLY A 252 -51.80 31.16 9.74
N HIS A 253 -50.78 31.62 9.02
CA HIS A 253 -49.53 30.88 8.87
C HIS A 253 -49.13 30.31 10.23
N ASN A 254 -48.90 29.00 10.30
CA ASN A 254 -48.45 28.33 11.51
C ASN A 254 -46.98 28.70 11.76
N ILE A 255 -46.77 29.96 12.12
CA ILE A 255 -45.49 30.60 12.39
C ILE A 255 -44.78 29.80 13.49
N ASP A 256 -45.51 29.19 14.42
CA ASP A 256 -44.91 28.41 15.51
C ASP A 256 -44.43 27.03 15.06
N MET A 257 -45.15 26.29 14.21
CA MET A 257 -44.63 25.03 13.65
C MET A 257 -43.46 25.26 12.69
N ILE A 258 -43.51 26.34 11.90
CA ILE A 258 -42.41 26.77 11.03
C ILE A 258 -41.20 27.21 11.88
N LYS A 259 -41.39 28.05 12.91
CA LYS A 259 -40.33 28.45 13.86
C LYS A 259 -39.76 27.26 14.62
N THR A 260 -40.57 26.28 15.02
CA THR A 260 -40.09 25.09 15.73
C THR A 260 -39.27 24.20 14.81
N ASN A 261 -39.63 24.09 13.53
CA ASN A 261 -38.83 23.38 12.52
C ASN A 261 -37.54 24.15 12.17
N PHE A 262 -37.57 25.47 12.02
CA PHE A 262 -36.36 26.28 11.82
C PHE A 262 -35.43 26.29 13.05
N LEU A 263 -35.99 26.28 14.26
CA LEU A 263 -35.23 26.16 15.50
C LEU A 263 -34.60 24.77 15.62
N THR A 264 -35.35 23.72 15.29
CA THR A 264 -34.83 22.34 15.28
C THR A 264 -33.75 22.15 14.22
N LEU A 265 -33.93 22.70 13.02
CA LEU A 265 -32.92 22.70 11.94
C LEU A 265 -31.69 23.54 12.32
N GLY A 266 -31.89 24.70 12.97
CA GLY A 266 -30.81 25.55 13.47
C GLY A 266 -30.01 24.87 14.59
N ILE A 267 -30.69 24.18 15.50
CA ILE A 267 -30.07 23.34 16.53
C ILE A 267 -29.28 22.20 15.85
N LEU A 268 -29.87 21.43 14.95
CA LEU A 268 -29.16 20.37 14.21
C LEU A 268 -27.93 20.89 13.43
N ALA A 269 -28.04 22.05 12.80
CA ALA A 269 -26.93 22.69 12.10
C ALA A 269 -25.80 23.10 13.07
N LEU A 270 -26.13 23.61 14.26
CA LEU A 270 -25.15 23.97 15.29
C LEU A 270 -24.51 22.74 15.97
N PHE A 271 -25.28 21.67 16.24
CA PHE A 271 -24.82 20.50 16.99
C PHE A 271 -24.17 19.41 16.15
N ALA A 272 -24.57 19.27 14.88
CA ALA A 272 -24.01 18.26 13.98
C ALA A 272 -23.30 18.89 12.77
N GLY A 273 -23.90 19.91 12.16
CA GLY A 273 -23.37 20.55 10.95
C GLY A 273 -22.02 21.24 11.17
N ILE A 274 -21.93 22.17 12.13
CA ILE A 274 -20.69 22.92 12.39
C ILE A 274 -19.56 22.00 12.83
N PRO A 275 -19.73 21.07 13.80
CA PRO A 275 -18.67 20.13 14.17
C PRO A 275 -18.22 19.26 13.00
N TYR A 276 -19.15 18.78 12.16
CA TYR A 276 -18.81 18.02 10.96
C TYR A 276 -17.97 18.85 9.98
N VAL A 277 -18.36 20.10 9.71
CA VAL A 277 -17.61 20.99 8.81
C VAL A 277 -16.22 21.29 9.37
N LEU A 278 -16.11 21.63 10.66
CA LEU A 278 -14.82 21.86 11.32
C LEU A 278 -13.94 20.61 11.29
N PHE A 279 -14.53 19.43 11.52
CA PHE A 279 -13.83 18.15 11.42
C PHE A 279 -13.33 17.89 10.00
N ARG A 280 -14.14 18.14 8.98
CA ARG A 280 -13.73 18.04 7.56
C ARG A 280 -12.63 19.04 7.19
N ILE A 281 -12.69 20.28 7.68
CA ILE A 281 -11.62 21.27 7.48
C ILE A 281 -10.32 20.77 8.13
N PHE A 282 -10.40 20.25 9.35
CA PHE A 282 -9.27 19.69 10.08
C PHE A 282 -8.64 18.50 9.34
N THR A 283 -9.44 17.49 8.96
CA THR A 283 -8.93 16.29 8.25
C THR A 283 -8.37 16.65 6.87
N THR A 284 -8.96 17.62 6.17
CA THR A 284 -8.43 18.15 4.91
C THR A 284 -7.06 18.82 5.09
N LYS A 285 -6.90 19.65 6.13
CA LYS A 285 -5.61 20.30 6.43
C LYS A 285 -4.53 19.27 6.78
N MET A 286 -4.89 18.25 7.56
CA MET A 286 -4.00 17.15 7.90
C MET A 286 -3.65 16.31 6.66
N ALA A 287 -4.61 15.98 5.81
CA ALA A 287 -4.37 15.23 4.57
C ALA A 287 -3.40 15.97 3.64
N LYS A 288 -3.59 17.28 3.44
CA LYS A 288 -2.63 18.12 2.70
C LYS A 288 -1.25 18.10 3.33
N THR A 289 -1.17 18.14 4.66
CA THR A 289 0.11 18.07 5.38
C THR A 289 0.81 16.72 5.14
N VAL A 290 0.07 15.61 5.24
CA VAL A 290 0.59 14.26 4.96
C VAL A 290 1.11 14.17 3.53
N LEU A 291 0.30 14.54 2.54
CA LEU A 291 0.66 14.42 1.13
C LEU A 291 1.87 15.29 0.75
N ASN A 292 1.92 16.52 1.24
CA ASN A 292 3.00 17.46 0.92
C ASN A 292 4.34 17.12 1.59
N ASN A 293 4.34 16.27 2.62
CA ASN A 293 5.54 15.89 3.37
C ASN A 293 5.99 14.46 3.11
N ARG A 294 5.40 13.77 2.12
CA ARG A 294 5.88 12.48 1.63
C ARG A 294 7.32 12.60 1.19
N GLN A 295 8.12 11.63 1.62
CA GLN A 295 9.54 11.52 1.31
C GLN A 295 9.71 10.42 0.27
N ASP A 296 9.87 10.82 -0.99
CA ASP A 296 10.17 9.87 -2.06
C ASP A 296 11.63 9.45 -2.01
N ALA A 297 11.88 8.19 -2.36
CA ALA A 297 13.22 7.67 -2.49
C ALA A 297 13.96 8.39 -3.61
N PHE A 298 15.25 8.67 -3.41
CA PHE A 298 16.09 9.16 -4.48
C PHE A 298 16.13 8.18 -5.65
N LYS A 299 16.28 8.72 -6.86
CA LYS A 299 16.35 7.92 -8.09
C LYS A 299 17.45 6.85 -8.01
N SER A 300 18.58 7.15 -7.37
CA SER A 300 19.66 6.18 -7.14
C SER A 300 19.20 4.94 -6.35
N ALA A 301 18.36 5.12 -5.32
CA ALA A 301 17.85 4.02 -4.51
C ALA A 301 16.81 3.19 -5.27
N LYS A 302 15.92 3.85 -6.03
CA LYS A 302 14.98 3.16 -6.93
C LYS A 302 15.72 2.36 -8.01
N ASN A 303 16.75 2.93 -8.61
CA ASN A 303 17.59 2.24 -9.60
C ASN A 303 18.29 1.02 -8.99
N LEU A 304 18.88 1.15 -7.80
CA LEU A 304 19.51 0.03 -7.10
C LEU A 304 18.50 -1.08 -6.80
N LEU A 305 17.30 -0.73 -6.35
CA LEU A 305 16.24 -1.70 -6.14
C LEU A 305 15.92 -2.46 -7.45
N MET A 306 15.71 -1.74 -8.56
CA MET A 306 15.41 -2.37 -9.85
C MET A 306 16.56 -3.27 -10.34
N GLU A 307 17.81 -2.85 -10.15
CA GLU A 307 18.99 -3.68 -10.44
C GLU A 307 18.98 -4.97 -9.60
N ARG A 308 18.67 -4.85 -8.31
CA ARG A 308 18.58 -6.01 -7.40
C ARG A 308 17.43 -6.95 -7.74
N ILE A 309 16.30 -6.42 -8.20
CA ILE A 309 15.18 -7.22 -8.71
C ILE A 309 15.61 -7.96 -9.97
N ALA A 310 16.24 -7.27 -10.93
CA ALA A 310 16.67 -7.86 -12.19
C ALA A 310 17.67 -9.01 -12.02
N CYS A 311 18.53 -8.97 -10.99
CA CYS A 311 19.45 -10.06 -10.67
C CYS A 311 18.89 -11.09 -9.66
N GLY A 312 17.59 -11.05 -9.34
CA GLY A 312 16.92 -12.00 -8.45
C GLY A 312 17.37 -11.93 -6.99
N ARG A 313 18.06 -10.84 -6.60
CA ARG A 313 18.54 -10.59 -5.23
C ARG A 313 17.49 -9.89 -4.38
N VAL A 314 16.49 -9.28 -5.01
CA VAL A 314 15.31 -8.71 -4.37
C VAL A 314 14.05 -9.18 -5.06
N GLN A 315 13.01 -9.46 -4.28
CA GLN A 315 11.66 -9.65 -4.78
C GLN A 315 10.76 -8.57 -4.17
N ARG A 316 10.19 -7.72 -5.02
CA ARG A 316 9.15 -6.79 -4.59
C ARG A 316 7.80 -7.51 -4.59
N MET A 317 7.03 -7.27 -3.55
CA MET A 317 5.72 -7.88 -3.33
C MET A 317 4.72 -6.80 -2.92
N GLU A 318 3.44 -7.14 -2.92
CA GLU A 318 2.36 -6.25 -2.47
C GLU A 318 2.62 -5.72 -1.05
N ARG A 319 3.03 -6.60 -0.13
CA ARG A 319 3.19 -6.26 1.30
C ARG A 319 4.61 -5.86 1.71
N CYS A 320 5.61 -6.16 0.90
CA CYS A 320 7.01 -5.90 1.27
C CYS A 320 7.98 -5.99 0.09
N ASP A 321 9.19 -5.51 0.29
CA ASP A 321 10.35 -5.81 -0.55
C ASP A 321 11.28 -6.75 0.22
N VAL A 322 11.63 -7.90 -0.37
CA VAL A 322 12.45 -8.94 0.28
C VAL A 322 13.83 -8.97 -0.36
N TYR A 323 14.88 -8.73 0.43
CA TYR A 323 16.28 -8.73 0.03
C TYR A 323 16.93 -10.02 0.52
N TYR A 324 17.36 -10.86 -0.41
CA TYR A 324 17.88 -12.19 -0.10
C TYR A 324 19.38 -12.17 0.16
N PRO A 325 19.92 -12.98 1.09
CA PRO A 325 21.35 -13.22 1.24
C PRO A 325 21.99 -13.84 0.01
N SER A 326 23.29 -13.61 -0.22
CA SER A 326 24.01 -14.29 -1.31
C SER A 326 24.07 -15.78 -0.97
N ALA A 327 23.49 -16.61 -1.84
CA ALA A 327 23.62 -18.06 -1.75
C ALA A 327 25.10 -18.40 -1.98
N SER A 328 25.69 -19.18 -1.09
CA SER A 328 27.03 -19.72 -1.30
C SER A 328 27.00 -20.69 -2.49
N GLU A 329 27.93 -20.54 -3.42
CA GLU A 329 28.06 -21.44 -4.58
C GLU A 329 28.09 -22.90 -4.11
N GLY A 330 27.26 -23.75 -4.72
CA GLY A 330 27.16 -25.18 -4.40
C GLY A 330 26.24 -25.54 -3.22
N CYS A 331 25.62 -24.58 -2.54
CA CYS A 331 24.64 -24.87 -1.49
C CYS A 331 23.22 -24.95 -2.06
N THR A 332 22.59 -26.11 -1.94
CA THR A 332 21.21 -26.36 -2.41
C THR A 332 20.15 -25.79 -1.46
N GLU A 333 20.50 -25.54 -0.20
CA GLU A 333 19.59 -24.98 0.82
C GLU A 333 19.72 -23.46 0.96
N ARG A 334 18.60 -22.77 0.73
CA ARG A 334 18.48 -21.32 0.92
C ARG A 334 18.19 -21.02 2.39
N ARG A 335 19.25 -20.74 3.16
CA ARG A 335 19.17 -20.50 4.61
C ARG A 335 19.81 -19.18 5.02
N ALA A 336 19.11 -18.42 5.87
CA ALA A 336 19.63 -17.22 6.51
C ALA A 336 19.70 -17.43 8.03
N LYS A 337 20.83 -17.09 8.64
CA LYS A 337 20.98 -17.15 10.11
C LYS A 337 20.05 -16.18 10.83
N CYS A 338 19.76 -15.05 10.20
CA CYS A 338 18.87 -14.04 10.76
C CYS A 338 18.02 -13.42 9.65
N GLY A 339 16.76 -13.17 9.98
CA GLY A 339 15.84 -12.35 9.20
C GLY A 339 15.51 -11.06 9.95
N LEU A 340 15.35 -9.96 9.23
CA LEU A 340 14.95 -8.67 9.77
C LEU A 340 13.72 -8.16 9.03
N VAL A 341 12.57 -8.09 9.70
CA VAL A 341 11.42 -7.32 9.21
C VAL A 341 11.59 -5.87 9.67
N PHE A 342 11.64 -4.95 8.73
CA PHE A 342 11.95 -3.55 8.96
C PHE A 342 10.81 -2.64 8.49
N TYR A 343 10.29 -1.83 9.39
CA TYR A 343 9.22 -0.88 9.11
C TYR A 343 9.79 0.50 8.72
N PRO A 344 9.38 1.05 7.56
CA PRO A 344 9.73 2.41 7.15
C PRO A 344 9.33 3.48 8.16
N GLY A 345 10.01 4.62 8.08
CA GLY A 345 9.61 5.83 8.79
C GLY A 345 8.34 6.45 8.22
N ALA A 346 7.67 7.27 9.03
CA ALA A 346 6.46 7.96 8.62
C ALA A 346 6.73 8.77 7.34
N LEU A 347 5.86 8.56 6.35
CA LEU A 347 5.87 9.24 5.05
C LEU A 347 7.04 8.88 4.13
N VAL A 348 7.92 7.94 4.51
CA VAL A 348 9.09 7.53 3.73
C VAL A 348 8.75 6.38 2.79
N ASP A 349 9.11 6.53 1.51
CA ASP A 349 9.04 5.49 0.48
C ASP A 349 9.90 4.27 0.88
N ARG A 350 9.33 3.06 0.81
CA ARG A 350 10.04 1.81 1.10
C ARG A 350 11.31 1.61 0.26
N ALA A 351 11.33 2.13 -0.98
CA ALA A 351 12.51 2.05 -1.84
C ALA A 351 13.71 2.86 -1.30
N ALA A 352 13.49 3.82 -0.40
CA ALA A 352 14.57 4.60 0.20
C ALA A 352 15.50 3.74 1.07
N TYR A 353 15.04 2.55 1.49
CA TYR A 353 15.83 1.62 2.30
C TYR A 353 16.71 0.67 1.48
N ALA A 354 16.55 0.65 0.15
CA ALA A 354 17.26 -0.28 -0.72
C ALA A 354 18.78 -0.31 -0.51
N PRO A 355 19.49 0.82 -0.32
CA PRO A 355 20.94 0.80 -0.10
C PRO A 355 21.37 0.10 1.19
N ILE A 356 20.70 0.35 2.31
CA ILE A 356 21.04 -0.32 3.58
C ILE A 356 20.56 -1.77 3.57
N ALA A 357 19.34 -2.04 3.10
CA ALA A 357 18.78 -3.39 3.02
C ALA A 357 19.68 -4.30 2.16
N THR A 358 20.22 -3.75 1.06
CA THR A 358 21.22 -4.41 0.22
C THR A 358 22.47 -4.78 1.02
N LYS A 359 23.10 -3.84 1.72
CA LYS A 359 24.31 -4.09 2.53
C LYS A 359 24.08 -5.15 3.61
N LEU A 360 22.93 -5.09 4.28
CA LEU A 360 22.54 -6.09 5.28
C LEU A 360 22.34 -7.48 4.65
N SER A 361 21.73 -7.55 3.46
CA SER A 361 21.55 -8.81 2.75
C SER A 361 22.87 -9.43 2.30
N GLU A 362 23.83 -8.61 1.85
CA GLU A 362 25.18 -9.08 1.51
C GLU A 362 25.94 -9.60 2.74
N ALA A 363 25.71 -9.01 3.92
CA ALA A 363 26.24 -9.52 5.18
C ALA A 363 25.60 -10.85 5.62
N GLY A 364 24.54 -11.30 4.94
CA GLY A 364 23.91 -12.61 5.18
C GLY A 364 22.56 -12.57 5.90
N ILE A 365 21.92 -11.40 6.02
CA ILE A 365 20.64 -11.22 6.70
C ILE A 365 19.52 -11.20 5.65
N LEU A 366 18.45 -11.98 5.84
CA LEU A 366 17.26 -11.82 4.99
C LEU A 366 16.49 -10.59 5.44
N VAL A 367 16.41 -9.55 4.60
CA VAL A 367 15.80 -8.27 5.00
C VAL A 367 14.46 -8.11 4.31
N VAL A 368 13.42 -7.79 5.09
CA VAL A 368 12.07 -7.56 4.59
C VAL A 368 11.69 -6.12 4.92
N ILE A 369 11.56 -5.27 3.92
CA ILE A 369 11.08 -3.89 4.10
C ILE A 369 9.56 -3.88 3.94
N ALA A 370 8.82 -3.57 5.01
CA ALA A 370 7.36 -3.55 4.98
C ALA A 370 6.83 -2.46 4.04
N ASN A 371 5.74 -2.77 3.33
CA ASN A 371 5.01 -1.80 2.53
C ASN A 371 3.94 -1.10 3.38
N LEU A 372 4.04 0.21 3.53
CA LEU A 372 3.06 1.05 4.23
C LEU A 372 2.22 1.88 3.26
N GLU A 373 2.33 1.65 1.96
CA GLU A 373 1.49 2.29 0.96
C GLU A 373 0.01 1.89 1.12
N PRO A 374 -0.93 2.75 0.72
CA PRO A 374 -0.71 4.07 0.09
C PRO A 374 -0.40 5.19 1.09
N ASN A 375 -0.59 4.99 2.40
CA ASN A 375 -0.55 6.10 3.35
C ASN A 375 0.87 6.46 3.83
N ARG A 376 1.80 5.50 3.84
CA ARG A 376 3.17 5.59 4.40
C ARG A 376 3.24 5.88 5.91
N PHE A 377 2.17 5.70 6.66
CA PHE A 377 2.17 5.78 8.12
C PHE A 377 1.03 4.95 8.71
N ILE A 378 1.16 4.60 9.99
CA ILE A 378 0.11 3.96 10.78
C ILE A 378 -0.33 4.95 11.85
N ALA A 379 -1.60 5.33 11.85
CA ALA A 379 -2.12 6.38 12.72
C ALA A 379 -2.46 5.92 14.15
N THR A 380 -2.67 4.62 14.36
CA THR A 380 -2.95 4.01 15.66
C THR A 380 -2.54 2.53 15.64
N PHE A 381 -2.05 2.01 16.76
CA PHE A 381 -1.74 0.59 16.91
C PHE A 381 -2.90 -0.23 17.48
N ASN A 382 -3.94 0.40 18.04
CA ASN A 382 -5.03 -0.32 18.71
C ASN A 382 -5.80 -1.29 17.81
N ASN A 383 -5.99 -0.92 16.55
CA ASN A 383 -6.75 -1.71 15.56
C ASN A 383 -5.82 -2.34 14.52
N TYR A 384 -4.51 -2.13 14.63
CA TYR A 384 -3.54 -2.73 13.75
C TYR A 384 -3.16 -4.07 14.38
N ASN A 385 -3.63 -5.18 13.80
CA ASN A 385 -3.25 -6.52 14.27
C ASN A 385 -1.76 -6.76 13.97
N LEU A 386 -0.89 -6.16 14.78
CA LEU A 386 0.55 -6.07 14.57
C LEU A 386 1.17 -7.45 14.46
N LYS A 387 0.74 -8.38 15.33
CA LYS A 387 1.19 -9.78 15.28
C LYS A 387 0.83 -10.43 13.96
N GLU A 388 -0.43 -10.38 13.55
CA GLU A 388 -0.87 -11.02 12.32
C GLU A 388 -0.15 -10.43 11.09
N GLU A 389 -0.02 -9.11 11.04
CA GLU A 389 0.65 -8.44 9.92
C GLU A 389 2.13 -8.79 9.83
N VAL A 390 2.84 -8.83 10.96
CA VAL A 390 4.23 -9.29 11.02
C VAL A 390 4.33 -10.75 10.57
N MET A 391 3.48 -11.64 11.08
CA MET A 391 3.53 -13.06 10.75
C MET A 391 3.20 -13.32 9.27
N ARG A 392 2.23 -12.59 8.70
CA ARG A 392 1.93 -12.64 7.25
C ARG A 392 3.12 -12.14 6.43
N THR A 393 3.73 -11.03 6.83
CA THR A 393 4.93 -10.49 6.16
C THR A 393 6.08 -11.50 6.17
N ILE A 394 6.33 -12.14 7.32
CA ILE A 394 7.32 -13.22 7.44
C ILE A 394 6.96 -14.39 6.52
N ALA A 395 5.73 -14.88 6.57
CA ALA A 395 5.28 -16.01 5.76
C ALA A 395 5.41 -15.71 4.25
N HIS A 396 4.97 -14.54 3.80
CA HIS A 396 5.13 -14.10 2.41
C HIS A 396 6.60 -14.06 2.02
N SER A 397 7.48 -13.54 2.88
CA SER A 397 8.90 -13.38 2.58
C SER A 397 9.69 -14.69 2.43
N ILE A 398 9.18 -15.80 2.96
CA ILE A 398 9.87 -17.11 2.89
C ILE A 398 9.16 -18.13 2.01
N LEU A 399 7.83 -18.05 1.88
CA LEU A 399 7.03 -19.05 1.15
C LEU A 399 6.77 -18.67 -0.31
N LEU A 400 6.65 -17.38 -0.62
CA LEU A 400 6.28 -16.89 -1.95
C LEU A 400 7.50 -16.45 -2.78
N CYS A 401 8.67 -17.00 -2.46
CA CYS A 401 9.90 -16.70 -3.16
C CYS A 401 9.88 -17.39 -4.54
N GLU A 402 10.05 -16.63 -5.62
CA GLU A 402 10.06 -17.16 -6.99
C GLU A 402 11.15 -18.24 -7.21
N ASN A 403 12.23 -18.15 -6.44
CA ASN A 403 13.40 -18.99 -6.57
C ASN A 403 13.48 -20.12 -5.52
N GLY A 404 12.38 -20.43 -4.83
CA GLY A 404 12.31 -21.46 -3.80
C GLY A 404 12.39 -20.92 -2.37
N ALA A 405 11.84 -21.69 -1.43
CA ALA A 405 11.61 -21.26 -0.06
C ALA A 405 12.92 -20.99 0.71
N TRP A 406 12.91 -19.95 1.54
CA TRP A 406 14.00 -19.66 2.46
C TRP A 406 13.70 -20.19 3.86
N THR A 407 14.73 -20.68 4.53
CA THR A 407 14.69 -20.93 5.98
C THR A 407 15.42 -19.82 6.72
N VAL A 408 14.85 -19.38 7.84
CA VAL A 408 15.42 -18.33 8.68
C VAL A 408 15.47 -18.83 10.11
N ASP A 409 16.66 -18.89 10.71
CA ASP A 409 16.83 -19.47 12.05
C ASP A 409 16.18 -18.60 13.14
N LYS A 410 16.34 -17.27 13.02
CA LYS A 410 15.84 -16.30 13.99
C LYS A 410 15.38 -15.03 13.30
N TRP A 411 14.24 -14.52 13.75
CA TRP A 411 13.70 -13.25 13.28
C TRP A 411 13.93 -12.12 14.28
N ALA A 412 14.26 -10.96 13.74
CA ALA A 412 14.28 -9.68 14.42
C ALA A 412 13.24 -8.74 13.81
N LEU A 413 12.75 -7.80 14.61
CA LEU A 413 11.90 -6.70 14.16
C LEU A 413 12.66 -5.39 14.28
N GLY A 414 12.41 -4.47 13.36
CA GLY A 414 12.98 -3.15 13.46
C GLY A 414 12.24 -2.10 12.68
N GLY A 415 12.73 -0.88 12.76
CA GLY A 415 12.21 0.20 11.96
C GLY A 415 12.89 1.53 12.22
N HIS A 416 12.57 2.48 11.36
CA HIS A 416 13.06 3.86 11.41
C HIS A 416 11.97 4.79 11.95
N SER A 417 12.28 5.65 12.92
CA SER A 417 11.36 6.65 13.45
C SER A 417 10.03 6.00 13.90
N LEU A 418 8.88 6.39 13.34
CA LEU A 418 7.59 5.73 13.59
C LEU A 418 7.64 4.21 13.35
N GLY A 419 8.38 3.73 12.36
CA GLY A 419 8.61 2.30 12.12
C GLY A 419 9.28 1.60 13.30
N GLY A 420 10.18 2.28 14.00
CA GLY A 420 10.78 1.74 15.22
C GLY A 420 9.77 1.62 16.37
N HIS A 421 8.83 2.56 16.48
CA HIS A 421 7.71 2.44 17.43
C HIS A 421 6.76 1.30 17.08
N ILE A 422 6.49 1.07 15.79
CA ILE A 422 5.70 -0.07 15.31
C ILE A 422 6.35 -1.39 15.74
N ALA A 423 7.65 -1.55 15.43
CA ALA A 423 8.42 -2.74 15.78
C ALA A 423 8.45 -2.97 17.30
N LEU A 424 8.71 -1.92 18.08
CA LEU A 424 8.73 -1.98 19.54
C LEU A 424 7.37 -2.42 20.11
N ALA A 425 6.28 -1.79 19.66
CA ALA A 425 4.93 -2.12 20.14
C ALA A 425 4.53 -3.56 19.78
N ALA A 426 4.86 -4.02 18.57
CA ALA A 426 4.58 -5.38 18.13
C ALA A 426 5.28 -6.43 19.04
N VAL A 427 6.56 -6.21 19.35
CA VAL A 427 7.32 -7.09 20.24
C VAL A 427 6.82 -7.01 21.67
N ALA A 428 6.73 -5.81 22.24
CA ALA A 428 6.37 -5.62 23.63
C ALA A 428 4.98 -6.16 23.96
N ASN A 429 4.02 -5.98 23.06
CA ASN A 429 2.63 -6.37 23.34
C ASN A 429 2.36 -7.86 23.07
N GLU A 430 2.91 -8.40 21.99
CA GLU A 430 2.41 -9.66 21.40
C GLU A 430 3.50 -10.64 20.94
N LEU A 431 4.69 -10.17 20.58
CA LEU A 431 5.72 -11.01 19.92
C LEU A 431 6.96 -11.28 20.77
N SER A 432 7.01 -10.84 22.03
CA SER A 432 8.19 -10.99 22.90
C SER A 432 8.61 -12.44 23.22
N SER A 433 7.72 -13.42 22.99
CA SER A 433 8.05 -14.84 23.09
C SER A 433 8.74 -15.42 21.86
N THR A 434 8.60 -14.76 20.70
CA THR A 434 9.07 -15.25 19.39
C THR A 434 10.22 -14.41 18.84
N ILE A 435 10.17 -13.09 19.04
CA ILE A 435 11.16 -12.13 18.57
C ILE A 435 11.95 -11.61 19.77
N THR A 436 13.25 -11.89 19.80
CA THR A 436 14.14 -11.54 20.92
C THR A 436 15.06 -10.34 20.64
N LYS A 437 15.09 -9.85 19.40
CA LYS A 437 15.93 -8.73 18.97
C LYS A 437 15.10 -7.64 18.30
N ILE A 438 15.30 -6.39 18.73
CA ILE A 438 14.66 -5.19 18.18
C ILE A 438 15.73 -4.24 17.63
N VAL A 439 15.55 -3.69 16.42
CA VAL A 439 16.44 -2.69 15.82
C VAL A 439 15.69 -1.37 15.58
N MET A 440 16.14 -0.29 16.19
CA MET A 440 15.48 1.01 16.14
C MET A 440 16.43 2.07 15.59
N TRP A 441 16.05 2.74 14.51
CA TRP A 441 16.82 3.83 13.90
C TRP A 441 16.11 5.17 14.09
N GLY A 442 16.82 6.19 14.55
CA GLY A 442 16.21 7.51 14.76
C GLY A 442 15.06 7.45 15.77
N VAL A 443 15.25 6.76 16.90
CA VAL A 443 14.25 6.68 17.97
C VAL A 443 14.89 6.96 19.33
N ARG A 444 14.20 7.77 20.13
CA ARG A 444 14.63 8.13 21.49
C ARG A 444 13.44 8.36 22.45
N SER A 445 12.30 7.74 22.14
CA SER A 445 11.09 7.86 22.94
C SER A 445 10.32 6.54 22.94
N TYR A 446 9.60 6.29 24.04
CA TYR A 446 8.74 5.12 24.17
C TYR A 446 7.33 5.45 23.65
N PRO A 447 6.70 4.61 22.82
CA PRO A 447 5.32 4.82 22.40
C PRO A 447 4.40 4.77 23.62
N GLN A 448 3.69 5.87 23.85
CA GLN A 448 2.79 6.03 24.99
C GLN A 448 1.43 6.56 24.54
N GLY A 449 0.42 6.22 25.34
CA GLY A 449 -0.91 6.80 25.26
C GLY A 449 -1.94 5.83 24.67
N PRO A 450 -3.21 6.24 24.70
CA PRO A 450 -4.32 5.36 24.31
C PRO A 450 -4.26 4.93 22.85
N ASN A 451 -3.53 5.64 21.97
CA ASN A 451 -3.40 5.31 20.55
C ASN A 451 -2.19 4.41 20.24
N TYR A 452 -1.27 4.26 21.19
CA TYR A 452 -0.03 3.48 21.05
C TYR A 452 0.26 2.74 22.36
N PRO A 453 -0.63 1.84 22.82
CA PRO A 453 -0.37 1.08 24.03
C PRO A 453 0.88 0.22 23.79
N CYS A 454 1.86 0.34 24.68
CA CYS A 454 3.07 -0.46 24.62
C CYS A 454 3.44 -0.89 26.04
N LYS A 455 3.48 -2.20 26.29
CA LYS A 455 3.91 -2.77 27.57
C LYS A 455 5.38 -2.44 27.80
N SER A 456 5.79 -2.25 29.05
CA SER A 456 7.20 -2.09 29.40
C SER A 456 8.00 -3.34 29.04
N LEU A 457 9.23 -3.15 28.55
CA LEU A 457 10.20 -4.21 28.30
C LEU A 457 11.26 -4.35 29.40
N LYS A 458 11.25 -3.46 30.41
CA LYS A 458 12.26 -3.37 31.48
C LYS A 458 12.55 -4.72 32.14
N ASP A 459 11.49 -5.45 32.47
CA ASP A 459 11.58 -6.72 33.21
C ASP A 459 11.71 -7.93 32.28
N ASN A 460 11.73 -7.72 30.95
CA ASN A 460 11.86 -8.80 30.00
C ASN A 460 13.33 -9.20 29.83
N LYS A 461 13.69 -10.36 30.40
CA LYS A 461 15.06 -10.88 30.43
C LYS A 461 15.57 -11.47 29.10
N ASN A 462 14.72 -11.54 28.08
CA ASN A 462 15.03 -12.19 26.81
C ASN A 462 15.16 -11.22 25.62
N ILE A 463 14.80 -9.95 25.79
CA ILE A 463 14.80 -8.97 24.70
C ILE A 463 16.10 -8.17 24.69
N GLN A 464 16.74 -8.10 23.52
CA GLN A 464 17.84 -7.20 23.23
C GLN A 464 17.38 -6.13 22.25
N VAL A 465 17.79 -4.89 22.49
CA VAL A 465 17.40 -3.74 21.68
C VAL A 465 18.66 -3.04 21.17
N LEU A 466 18.73 -2.76 19.87
CA LEU A 466 19.70 -1.84 19.29
C LEU A 466 19.00 -0.53 18.92
N VAL A 467 19.55 0.58 19.38
CA VAL A 467 19.16 1.94 19.00
C VAL A 467 20.34 2.58 18.26
N VAL A 468 20.12 3.04 17.03
CA VAL A 468 21.12 3.75 16.23
C VAL A 468 20.58 5.13 15.84
N ASN A 469 21.26 6.18 16.27
CA ASN A 469 20.84 7.57 16.06
C ASN A 469 21.99 8.42 15.53
N GLY A 470 21.68 9.51 14.81
CA GLY A 470 22.67 10.52 14.43
C GLY A 470 22.91 11.52 15.55
N SER A 471 24.15 12.02 15.71
CA SER A 471 24.47 13.07 16.70
C SER A 471 23.73 14.39 16.42
N ASN A 472 23.43 14.66 15.15
CA ASN A 472 22.74 15.85 14.65
C ASN A 472 21.27 15.54 14.30
N ASP A 473 20.69 14.47 14.83
CA ASP A 473 19.27 14.19 14.66
C ASP A 473 18.44 15.17 15.51
N ALA A 474 17.88 16.19 14.86
CA ALA A 474 17.08 17.21 15.54
C ALA A 474 15.63 16.75 15.79
N ILE A 475 15.17 15.73 15.06
CA ILE A 475 13.79 15.22 15.16
C ILE A 475 13.62 14.46 16.48
N ILE A 476 14.55 13.58 16.82
CA ILE A 476 14.53 12.81 18.09
C ILE A 476 15.01 13.61 19.31
N ASN A 477 15.41 14.86 19.11
CA ASN A 477 15.72 15.80 20.19
C ASN A 477 14.66 16.92 20.27
N SER A 478 13.67 16.93 19.36
CA SER A 478 12.62 17.94 19.35
C SER A 478 11.62 17.71 20.50
N THR A 479 11.15 18.79 21.14
CA THR A 479 10.13 18.69 22.20
C THR A 479 8.81 18.06 21.71
N LYS A 480 8.55 18.07 20.39
CA LYS A 480 7.38 17.43 19.78
C LYS A 480 7.41 15.89 19.94
N PHE A 481 8.57 15.26 19.77
CA PHE A 481 8.70 13.79 19.78
C PHE A 481 9.46 13.25 20.99
N SER A 482 10.28 14.08 21.62
CA SER A 482 11.29 13.71 22.62
C SER A 482 11.58 14.89 23.54
N GLY A 483 10.72 15.09 24.55
CA GLY A 483 11.08 15.91 25.72
C GLY A 483 11.97 15.10 26.68
N THR A 484 12.63 15.76 27.64
CA THR A 484 13.40 15.11 28.71
C THR A 484 12.61 13.98 29.36
N ASP A 485 11.33 14.23 29.65
CA ASP A 485 10.43 13.26 30.29
C ASP A 485 10.20 12.01 29.42
N LYS A 486 10.20 12.17 28.08
CA LYS A 486 10.03 11.05 27.14
C LYS A 486 11.28 10.19 27.02
N PHE A 487 12.47 10.77 27.20
CA PHE A 487 13.72 10.02 27.20
C PHE A 487 13.90 9.25 28.51
N VAL A 488 13.60 9.89 29.65
CA VAL A 488 13.58 9.22 30.96
C VAL A 488 12.66 8.01 30.91
N ASP A 489 11.43 8.19 30.41
CA ASP A 489 10.50 7.07 30.28
C ASP A 489 11.00 5.98 29.32
N PHE A 490 11.66 6.36 28.23
CA PHE A 490 12.27 5.41 27.31
C PHE A 490 13.33 4.56 28.01
N GLU A 491 14.24 5.15 28.78
CA GLU A 491 15.25 4.40 29.53
C GLU A 491 14.62 3.56 30.66
N GLU A 492 13.57 4.06 31.31
CA GLU A 492 12.88 3.33 32.39
C GLU A 492 12.11 2.10 31.92
N LYS A 493 11.59 2.11 30.69
CA LYS A 493 10.77 1.03 30.12
C LYS A 493 11.52 0.07 29.23
N MET A 494 12.76 0.39 28.83
CA MET A 494 13.59 -0.49 28.03
C MET A 494 14.40 -1.46 28.90
N PRO A 495 14.91 -2.57 28.34
CA PRO A 495 15.93 -3.36 29.00
C PRO A 495 17.13 -2.49 29.42
N PRO A 496 17.86 -2.85 30.48
CA PRO A 496 18.98 -2.06 30.99
C PRO A 496 19.97 -1.68 29.89
N ARG A 497 20.51 -0.47 29.95
CA ARG A 497 21.50 -0.02 28.97
C ARG A 497 22.79 -0.82 29.12
N CYS A 498 23.33 -1.29 28.00
CA CYS A 498 24.69 -1.82 27.96
C CYS A 498 25.68 -0.68 27.75
N HIS A 499 26.69 -0.60 28.62
CA HIS A 499 27.79 0.35 28.50
C HIS A 499 29.03 -0.23 27.81
N LEU A 500 29.01 -1.53 27.48
CA LEU A 500 30.09 -2.17 26.75
C LEU A 500 30.00 -1.82 25.25
N PRO A 501 31.15 -1.74 24.55
CA PRO A 501 31.16 -1.65 23.11
C PRO A 501 30.35 -2.81 22.50
N LEU A 502 29.64 -2.49 21.42
CA LEU A 502 28.78 -3.43 20.72
C LEU A 502 29.53 -4.75 20.39
N THR A 503 30.80 -4.64 19.97
CA THR A 503 31.70 -5.77 19.65
C THR A 503 31.97 -6.73 20.81
N GLU A 504 31.90 -6.28 22.06
CA GLU A 504 32.17 -7.10 23.25
C GLU A 504 30.88 -7.63 23.88
N ALA A 505 29.81 -6.86 23.77
CA ALA A 505 28.58 -7.13 24.47
C ALA A 505 27.76 -8.30 23.89
N PHE A 506 27.99 -8.69 22.63
CA PHE A 506 27.32 -9.85 22.02
C PHE A 506 27.59 -11.18 22.70
N LYS A 507 28.63 -11.25 23.53
CA LYS A 507 28.93 -12.44 24.34
C LYS A 507 27.98 -12.58 25.53
N LYS A 508 27.23 -11.54 25.89
CA LYS A 508 26.23 -11.59 26.96
C LYS A 508 24.89 -12.08 26.41
N LYS A 509 24.32 -13.08 27.07
CA LYS A 509 22.98 -13.61 26.75
C LYS A 509 21.85 -12.81 27.40
N ASP A 510 22.17 -11.85 28.27
CA ASP A 510 21.16 -11.10 29.01
C ASP A 510 20.46 -10.04 28.15
N ALA A 511 19.28 -9.61 28.59
CA ALA A 511 18.54 -8.51 28.00
C ALA A 511 19.24 -7.17 28.23
N TYR A 512 19.51 -6.46 27.14
CA TYR A 512 20.17 -5.16 27.16
C TYR A 512 19.70 -4.26 26.02
N THR A 513 19.82 -2.94 26.25
CA THR A 513 19.69 -1.90 25.22
C THR A 513 21.06 -1.36 24.83
N PHE A 514 21.41 -1.50 23.56
CA PHE A 514 22.60 -0.94 22.93
C PHE A 514 22.26 0.39 22.30
N MET A 515 22.96 1.46 22.67
CA MET A 515 22.79 2.77 22.04
C MET A 515 24.05 3.15 21.28
N VAL A 516 23.92 3.30 19.97
CA VAL A 516 24.99 3.69 19.05
C VAL A 516 24.67 5.08 18.50
N THR A 517 25.58 6.02 18.71
CA THR A 517 25.50 7.36 18.12
C THR A 517 26.44 7.44 16.93
N VAL A 518 25.92 7.84 15.78
CA VAL A 518 26.70 8.12 14.57
C VAL A 518 27.04 9.60 14.55
N GLU A 519 28.28 9.91 14.91
CA GLU A 519 28.81 11.27 14.88
C GLU A 519 28.71 11.90 13.49
N GLY A 520 28.14 13.10 13.45
CA GLY A 520 27.83 13.88 12.26
C GLY A 520 26.57 13.44 11.50
N GLY A 521 25.89 12.38 11.93
CA GLY A 521 24.68 11.86 11.30
C GLY A 521 23.42 12.65 11.69
N ASN A 522 22.40 12.67 10.83
CA ASN A 522 21.08 13.27 11.11
C ASN A 522 19.93 12.25 11.02
N HIS A 523 18.67 12.65 11.18
CA HIS A 523 17.53 11.73 11.11
C HIS A 523 17.36 11.13 9.71
N ALA A 524 17.34 11.98 8.68
CA ALA A 524 17.04 11.57 7.32
C ALA A 524 18.10 10.62 6.73
N GLY A 525 19.34 10.71 7.20
CA GLY A 525 20.43 9.82 6.78
C GLY A 525 20.25 8.34 7.15
N CYS A 526 19.20 7.98 7.89
CA CYS A 526 18.80 6.59 8.13
C CYS A 526 18.24 5.88 6.88
N ALA A 527 17.93 6.61 5.80
CA ALA A 527 17.55 6.05 4.49
C ALA A 527 17.90 7.04 3.35
N HIS A 528 17.62 6.66 2.11
CA HIS A 528 18.09 7.33 0.90
C HIS A 528 17.02 8.29 0.31
N TYR A 529 16.66 9.31 1.09
CA TYR A 529 15.64 10.32 0.74
C TYR A 529 16.09 11.74 1.12
N GLY A 530 15.27 12.72 0.73
CA GLY A 530 15.54 14.14 0.91
C GLY A 530 15.51 14.63 2.37
N PRO A 531 15.89 15.90 2.61
CA PRO A 531 15.77 16.53 3.92
C PRO A 531 14.32 16.53 4.43
N GLN A 532 14.15 16.20 5.70
CA GLN A 532 12.85 16.17 6.35
C GLN A 532 12.57 17.49 7.08
N LYS A 533 11.42 18.11 6.76
CA LYS A 533 10.95 19.36 7.40
C LYS A 533 9.72 19.18 8.29
N PHE A 534 9.08 18.03 8.18
CA PHE A 534 7.93 17.63 8.98
C PHE A 534 8.27 16.36 9.73
N PRO A 535 7.96 16.24 11.02
CA PRO A 535 7.14 17.16 11.84
C PRO A 535 7.92 18.35 12.45
N SER A 536 9.24 18.30 12.34
CA SER A 536 10.19 19.38 12.61
C SER A 536 11.31 19.31 11.58
N GLU A 537 12.05 20.41 11.43
CA GLU A 537 13.26 20.42 10.62
C GLU A 537 14.31 19.50 11.24
N ASP A 538 14.88 18.63 10.43
CA ASP A 538 15.99 17.77 10.81
C ASP A 538 17.30 18.57 10.92
N GLY A 539 18.27 18.04 11.66
CA GLY A 539 19.58 18.65 11.75
C GLY A 539 20.42 18.42 10.49
N ILE A 540 21.49 19.20 10.40
CA ILE A 540 22.38 19.16 9.24
C ILE A 540 23.39 18.02 9.42
N ARG A 541 23.41 17.11 8.45
CA ARG A 541 24.42 16.05 8.40
C ARG A 541 25.79 16.63 8.01
N THR A 542 26.83 16.32 8.78
CA THR A 542 28.22 16.74 8.51
C THR A 542 29.08 15.64 7.88
N ILE A 543 28.55 14.42 7.79
CA ILE A 543 29.12 13.29 7.04
C ILE A 543 28.35 13.04 5.74
N THR A 544 28.94 12.27 4.82
CA THR A 544 28.21 11.87 3.61
C THR A 544 27.06 10.93 3.97
N LEU A 545 26.03 10.91 3.12
CA LEU A 545 24.89 10.01 3.29
C LEU A 545 25.35 8.54 3.33
N GLU A 546 26.25 8.17 2.42
CA GLU A 546 26.82 6.83 2.33
C GLU A 546 27.53 6.41 3.63
N VAL A 547 28.38 7.28 4.19
CA VAL A 547 29.10 7.00 5.44
C VAL A 547 28.14 6.83 6.61
N GLN A 548 27.08 7.63 6.70
CA GLN A 548 26.07 7.43 7.73
C GLN A 548 25.39 6.06 7.56
N GLN A 549 24.93 5.75 6.36
CA GLN A 549 24.23 4.49 6.06
C GLN A 549 25.11 3.27 6.27
N ASP A 550 26.41 3.35 5.98
CA ASP A 550 27.39 2.30 6.29
C ASP A 550 27.48 2.04 7.79
N LYS A 551 27.54 3.10 8.59
CA LYS A 551 27.60 2.97 10.05
C LYS A 551 26.31 2.36 10.61
N PHE A 552 25.14 2.74 10.08
CA PHE A 552 23.85 2.13 10.45
C PHE A 552 23.78 0.65 10.06
N ALA A 553 24.10 0.32 8.80
CA ALA A 553 24.12 -1.04 8.30
C ALA A 553 25.09 -1.91 9.10
N LYS A 554 26.29 -1.40 9.40
CA LYS A 554 27.29 -2.10 10.20
C LYS A 554 26.83 -2.35 11.63
N ALA A 555 26.31 -1.33 12.32
CA ALA A 555 25.82 -1.50 13.68
C ALA A 555 24.68 -2.54 13.75
N THR A 556 23.76 -2.50 12.79
CA THR A 556 22.67 -3.48 12.68
C THR A 556 23.18 -4.89 12.35
N ALA A 557 24.10 -5.04 11.39
CA ALA A 557 24.67 -6.34 11.04
C ALA A 557 25.46 -6.94 12.21
N ASP A 558 26.30 -6.14 12.86
CA ASP A 558 27.03 -6.54 14.07
C ASP A 558 26.04 -7.00 15.15
N PHE A 559 24.94 -6.28 15.35
CA PHE A 559 23.90 -6.63 16.31
C PHE A 559 23.16 -7.93 16.05
N LEU A 560 22.78 -8.16 14.80
CA LEU A 560 21.99 -9.32 14.44
C LEU A 560 22.86 -10.59 14.35
N LEU A 561 24.07 -10.48 13.79
CA LEU A 561 24.95 -11.61 13.50
C LEU A 561 25.98 -11.90 14.60
N GLY A 562 26.34 -10.94 15.45
CA GLY A 562 27.34 -11.13 16.50
C GLY A 562 28.74 -11.48 15.94
N THR A 563 29.32 -12.59 16.39
CA THR A 563 30.64 -13.10 15.96
C THR A 563 30.62 -13.88 14.64
N ASP A 564 29.45 -14.23 14.12
CA ASP A 564 29.27 -15.07 12.93
C ASP A 564 29.40 -14.29 11.61
N LYS A 565 30.27 -13.28 11.57
CA LYS A 565 30.39 -12.39 10.42
C LYS A 565 30.99 -13.13 9.22
N ARG A 566 30.30 -13.08 8.08
CA ARG A 566 30.99 -12.97 6.78
C ARG A 566 31.54 -11.53 6.72
N ASP A 567 32.76 -11.33 6.22
CA ASP A 567 33.38 -10.00 6.16
C ASP A 567 32.38 -8.96 5.62
N PHE A 568 32.02 -7.97 6.44
CA PHE A 568 31.10 -6.91 6.02
C PHE A 568 31.75 -6.19 4.83
N PRO A 569 31.06 -5.96 3.71
CA PRO A 569 31.67 -5.34 2.54
C PRO A 569 32.29 -4.01 2.94
N ARG A 570 33.63 -3.87 2.83
CA ARG A 570 34.28 -2.55 2.90
C ARG A 570 33.65 -1.72 1.80
N ALA A 571 33.35 -0.45 2.07
CA ALA A 571 32.81 0.51 1.12
C ALA A 571 33.54 0.40 -0.23
N THR A 572 33.03 -0.45 -1.11
CA THR A 572 33.37 -0.41 -2.51
C THR A 572 32.82 0.92 -2.92
N LYS A 573 33.70 1.82 -3.36
CA LYS A 573 33.26 2.99 -4.12
C LYS A 573 32.20 2.46 -5.06
N TYR A 574 30.93 2.85 -4.87
CA TYR A 574 29.91 2.71 -5.89
C TYR A 574 30.31 3.71 -7.01
N SER A 575 31.50 3.51 -7.59
CA SER A 575 31.77 3.84 -8.97
C SER A 575 30.64 3.16 -9.69
N ALA A 576 29.78 3.95 -10.34
CA ALA A 576 28.84 3.48 -11.34
C ALA A 576 29.56 2.41 -12.18
N SER A 577 29.39 1.15 -11.79
CA SER A 577 30.21 0.07 -12.33
C SER A 577 29.71 -0.17 -13.75
N ALA A 578 30.55 -0.80 -14.57
CA ALA A 578 30.54 -0.80 -16.04
C ALA A 578 29.17 -0.87 -16.75
N THR A 579 28.14 -1.40 -16.10
CA THR A 579 26.73 -1.37 -16.52
C THR A 579 26.21 0.03 -16.88
N PHE A 580 26.56 1.10 -16.14
CA PHE A 580 26.11 2.46 -16.46
C PHE A 580 26.81 3.04 -17.70
N ARG A 581 28.07 2.64 -17.96
CA ARG A 581 28.82 3.01 -19.17
C ARG A 581 28.24 2.33 -20.42
N ASN A 582 27.84 1.06 -20.30
CA ASN A 582 27.18 0.35 -21.40
C ASN A 582 25.78 0.92 -21.70
N TYR A 583 25.03 1.33 -20.68
CA TYR A 583 23.70 1.91 -20.88
C TYR A 583 23.73 3.34 -21.49
N HIS A 584 24.80 4.11 -21.23
CA HIS A 584 24.97 5.44 -21.82
C HIS A 584 25.57 5.40 -23.24
N GLN A 585 26.37 4.39 -23.58
CA GLN A 585 26.88 4.19 -24.96
C GLN A 585 25.81 3.64 -25.92
N LEU A 586 24.89 2.79 -25.43
CA LEU A 586 23.78 2.26 -26.23
C LEU A 586 22.70 3.32 -26.56
N ARG A 587 22.58 4.38 -25.76
CA ARG A 587 21.59 5.46 -25.98
C ARG A 587 22.07 6.63 -26.84
N LEU A 588 23.38 6.69 -27.15
CA LEU A 588 23.95 7.71 -28.04
C LEU A 588 24.00 7.27 -29.51
N HIS A 589 23.58 6.03 -29.83
CA HIS A 589 23.55 5.49 -31.20
C HIS A 589 22.16 5.47 -31.86
N GLN A 590 21.16 6.12 -31.26
CA GLN A 590 19.85 6.30 -31.89
C GLN A 590 19.34 7.70 -31.60
N ASN A 591 19.84 8.66 -32.38
CA ASN A 591 19.15 9.85 -32.90
C ASN A 591 20.21 10.84 -33.33
N HIS A 592 20.53 10.86 -34.62
CA HIS A 592 20.46 12.05 -35.47
C HIS A 592 20.99 11.71 -36.87
N VAL A 593 20.10 11.82 -37.84
CA VAL A 593 20.41 11.87 -39.28
C VAL A 593 20.49 13.36 -39.66
N ASP A 594 21.61 13.70 -40.27
CA ASP A 594 22.00 14.77 -41.20
C ASP A 594 21.90 16.26 -40.82
N TYR A 595 23.08 16.87 -40.69
CA TYR A 595 23.42 18.13 -41.37
C TYR A 595 24.87 18.04 -41.87
N ASP A 596 25.05 18.21 -43.18
CA ASP A 596 26.33 18.20 -43.89
C ASP A 596 27.05 19.55 -43.79
N ALA A 597 28.36 19.51 -43.54
CA ALA A 597 29.31 20.54 -43.92
C ALA A 597 30.74 19.96 -43.84
N SER A 598 31.16 19.31 -44.93
CA SER A 598 32.48 19.38 -45.58
C SER A 598 33.72 19.83 -44.77
N THR A 599 34.85 19.18 -45.09
CA THR A 599 36.28 19.48 -44.74
C THR A 599 36.69 19.15 -43.30
N ALA A 600 37.74 18.37 -42.99
CA ALA A 600 38.91 17.85 -43.72
C ALA A 600 39.45 16.62 -42.94
N LEU A 601 39.86 15.53 -43.60
CA LEU A 601 41.27 15.04 -43.73
C LEU A 601 42.04 15.09 -42.39
N SER A 602 42.62 14.03 -41.83
CA SER A 602 43.51 12.99 -42.37
C SER A 602 43.98 12.20 -41.14
N GLU A 603 43.88 10.86 -41.05
CA GLU A 603 44.99 9.89 -41.25
C GLU A 603 44.90 8.80 -40.15
N PHE A 604 44.54 7.58 -40.55
CA PHE A 604 45.14 6.25 -40.34
C PHE A 604 46.15 5.94 -39.18
N PRO A 605 46.39 4.64 -38.88
CA PRO A 605 46.33 3.99 -37.56
C PRO A 605 47.73 3.78 -36.94
N ILE A 606 47.87 3.05 -35.83
CA ILE A 606 48.91 2.02 -35.56
C ILE A 606 48.88 1.57 -34.09
N ALA A 607 49.26 0.29 -33.92
CA ALA A 607 49.34 -0.55 -32.74
C ALA A 607 50.33 -0.12 -31.63
N LEU A 608 50.29 -0.91 -30.54
CA LEU A 608 51.29 -1.11 -29.46
C LEU A 608 51.35 -0.02 -28.37
N GLN A 609 50.72 -0.28 -27.21
CA GLN A 609 51.32 -0.95 -26.04
C GLN A 609 50.27 -1.17 -24.95
#